data_AF-A0A4Q6BRZ1-F1
#
_entry.id   AF-A0A4Q6BRZ1-F1
#
_cell.length_a   1.000
_cell.length_b   1.000
_cell.length_c   1.000
_cell.angle_alpha   90.00
_cell.angle_beta   90.00
_cell.angle_gamma   90.00
#
_symmetry.space_group_name_H-M   'P 1'
#
loop_
_entity.id
_entity.type
_entity.pdbx_description
1 polymer ?
#
loop_
_entity_poly.entity_id
_entity_poly.type
_entity_poly.pdbx_seq_one_letter_code
_entity_poly.pdbx_strand_id
1 'polypeptide(L)'
;MPYGTDVLTAPQLELTRVSSHDVPARDLASFVPASRADVHLLVEAHVGVRGETGSEVFTFLVATPEALRARDTHGTVLASDCVLLVSDYDWTIVHAWLRSTLAECIGLDGDGSFDALRRHLRWEREGQSGSQREEATRLVCHAIDATPHPRAFAPDTYEEIDLELRVVVGDENLPERLELSLAVCSPEALRTRLHGQDFLHGGVLVVSDYRWRAIERWVHDTVARCEAPRWRAAARNLERYFGNVSSLT
;
A
#
# COMPACT_ATOMS: atom_id res chain seq x y z
N MET A 1 -39.47 19.06 24.97
CA MET A 1 -38.51 19.01 23.86
C MET A 1 -37.69 17.74 24.00
N PRO A 2 -38.01 16.64 23.31
CA PRO A 2 -37.09 15.51 23.29
C PRO A 2 -35.93 15.86 22.34
N TYR A 3 -34.71 15.85 22.86
CA TYR A 3 -33.51 15.80 22.02
C TYR A 3 -33.57 14.45 21.29
N GLY A 4 -33.85 14.48 19.99
CA GLY A 4 -33.65 13.32 19.14
C GLY A 4 -32.17 13.00 19.13
N THR A 5 -31.78 11.90 19.75
CA THR A 5 -30.51 11.25 19.50
C THR A 5 -30.58 10.69 18.09
N ASP A 6 -30.27 11.53 17.10
CA ASP A 6 -29.84 11.03 15.80
C ASP A 6 -28.58 10.22 16.07
N VAL A 7 -28.73 8.90 16.04
CA VAL A 7 -27.60 7.99 16.02
C VAL A 7 -26.92 8.25 14.68
N LEU A 8 -25.91 9.12 14.70
CA LEU A 8 -25.01 9.34 13.57
C LEU A 8 -24.39 7.98 13.25
N THR A 9 -24.97 7.33 12.24
CA THR A 9 -24.45 6.06 11.74
C THR A 9 -23.15 6.39 11.04
N ALA A 10 -22.09 5.67 11.37
CA ALA A 10 -20.79 5.93 10.76
C ALA A 10 -20.92 5.87 9.22
N PRO A 11 -20.24 6.78 8.51
CA PRO A 11 -20.24 6.82 7.05
C PRO A 11 -19.81 5.44 6.50
N GLN A 12 -20.60 4.92 5.57
CA GLN A 12 -20.28 3.66 4.91
C GLN A 12 -19.78 3.95 3.49
N LEU A 13 -18.52 3.59 3.22
CA LEU A 13 -17.97 3.67 1.87
C LEU A 13 -18.63 2.64 0.95
N GLU A 14 -18.82 3.03 -0.31
CA GLU A 14 -19.32 2.14 -1.34
C GLU A 14 -18.59 2.32 -2.66
N LEU A 15 -18.43 1.19 -3.35
CA LEU A 15 -17.80 1.14 -4.65
C LEU A 15 -18.84 1.49 -5.72
N THR A 16 -18.67 2.64 -6.38
CA THR A 16 -19.62 3.09 -7.41
C THR A 16 -19.21 2.62 -8.79
N ARG A 17 -17.90 2.50 -9.06
CA ARG A 17 -17.34 2.01 -10.31
C ARG A 17 -15.92 1.49 -10.11
N VAL A 18 -15.55 0.48 -10.90
CA VAL A 18 -14.15 0.06 -11.06
C VAL A 18 -13.81 -0.09 -12.53
N SER A 19 -12.62 0.37 -12.92
CA SER A 19 -12.12 0.23 -14.28
C SER A 19 -10.60 0.13 -14.31
N SER A 20 -10.05 -0.23 -15.47
CA SER A 20 -8.61 -0.12 -15.75
C SER A 20 -8.43 0.37 -17.19
N HIS A 21 -7.47 1.26 -17.40
CA HIS A 21 -7.05 1.68 -18.74
C HIS A 21 -6.31 0.57 -19.50
N ASP A 22 -5.76 -0.41 -18.79
CA ASP A 22 -5.00 -1.53 -19.35
C ASP A 22 -5.92 -2.64 -19.91
N VAL A 23 -7.22 -2.56 -19.63
CA VAL A 23 -8.22 -3.54 -20.03
C VAL A 23 -9.02 -3.04 -21.24
N PRO A 24 -9.07 -3.80 -22.35
CA PRO A 24 -9.97 -3.50 -23.46
C PRO A 24 -11.43 -3.44 -22.97
N ALA A 25 -12.14 -2.35 -23.31
CA ALA A 25 -13.50 -2.01 -22.81
C ALA A 25 -13.59 -1.52 -21.35
N ARG A 26 -12.49 -1.44 -20.59
CA ARG A 26 -12.43 -0.91 -19.22
C ARG A 26 -13.31 -1.64 -18.19
N ASP A 27 -13.82 -2.81 -18.55
CA ASP A 27 -14.65 -3.63 -17.68
C ASP A 27 -13.81 -4.79 -17.12
N LEU A 28 -13.42 -4.65 -15.85
CA LEU A 28 -12.63 -5.67 -15.16
C LEU A 28 -13.44 -6.93 -14.83
N ALA A 29 -14.77 -6.84 -14.76
CA ALA A 29 -15.61 -7.99 -14.41
C ALA A 29 -15.72 -9.02 -15.54
N SER A 30 -15.64 -8.57 -16.79
CA SER A 30 -15.61 -9.43 -17.97
C SER A 30 -14.21 -9.63 -18.55
N PHE A 31 -13.19 -9.02 -17.96
CA PHE A 31 -11.83 -9.13 -18.44
C PHE A 31 -11.25 -10.54 -18.23
N VAL A 32 -10.80 -11.15 -19.31
CA VAL A 32 -10.04 -12.40 -19.30
C VAL A 32 -8.67 -12.12 -19.88
N PRO A 33 -7.60 -12.10 -19.06
CA PRO A 33 -6.25 -11.88 -19.56
C PRO A 33 -5.80 -13.04 -20.44
N ALA A 34 -4.84 -12.79 -21.34
CA ALA A 34 -4.22 -13.85 -22.14
C ALA A 34 -3.52 -14.91 -21.28
N SER A 35 -2.99 -14.49 -20.13
CA SER A 35 -2.44 -15.36 -19.08
C SER A 35 -2.86 -14.83 -17.72
N ARG A 36 -3.43 -15.68 -16.87
CA ARG A 36 -3.81 -15.30 -15.50
C ARG A 36 -2.59 -15.10 -14.59
N ALA A 37 -1.47 -15.72 -14.93
CA ALA A 37 -0.22 -15.61 -14.20
C ALA A 37 0.64 -14.42 -14.66
N ASP A 38 0.33 -13.76 -15.78
CA ASP A 38 1.06 -12.57 -16.25
C ASP A 38 0.09 -11.38 -16.36
N VAL A 39 -0.28 -10.83 -15.19
CA VAL A 39 -1.18 -9.69 -15.09
C VAL A 39 -0.49 -8.57 -14.31
N HIS A 40 -0.55 -7.37 -14.88
CA HIS A 40 -0.10 -6.13 -14.27
C HIS A 40 -1.03 -5.01 -14.73
N LEU A 41 -1.99 -4.63 -13.87
CA LEU A 41 -3.08 -3.71 -14.21
C LEU A 41 -3.13 -2.57 -13.19
N LEU A 42 -3.13 -1.34 -13.66
CA LEU A 42 -3.52 -0.19 -12.85
C LEU A 42 -5.05 -0.12 -12.79
N VAL A 43 -5.60 -0.31 -11.60
CA VAL A 43 -7.04 -0.29 -11.35
C VAL A 43 -7.43 1.06 -10.76
N GLU A 44 -8.52 1.62 -11.27
CA GLU A 44 -9.19 2.82 -10.80
C GLU A 44 -10.49 2.42 -10.10
N ALA A 45 -10.62 2.75 -8.82
CA ALA A 45 -11.80 2.55 -8.00
C ALA A 45 -12.45 3.91 -7.71
N HIS A 46 -13.69 4.10 -8.15
CA HIS A 46 -14.52 5.21 -7.75
C HIS A 46 -15.27 4.82 -6.47
N VAL A 47 -15.06 5.60 -5.41
CA VAL A 47 -15.58 5.31 -4.08
C VAL A 47 -16.43 6.49 -3.60
N GLY A 48 -17.69 6.23 -3.29
CA GLY A 48 -18.62 7.21 -2.72
C GLY A 48 -18.91 6.91 -1.25
N VAL A 49 -19.54 7.87 -0.58
CA VAL A 49 -20.18 7.65 0.73
C VAL A 49 -21.64 7.29 0.47
N ARG A 50 -22.12 6.20 1.08
CA ARG A 50 -23.50 5.74 0.88
C ARG A 50 -24.51 6.83 1.20
N GLY A 51 -25.38 7.11 0.23
CA GLY A 51 -26.44 8.12 0.37
C GLY A 51 -26.00 9.54 0.02
N GLU A 52 -24.72 9.76 -0.27
CA GLU A 52 -24.21 11.03 -0.76
C GLU A 52 -24.04 11.01 -2.28
N THR A 53 -24.05 12.20 -2.89
CA THR A 53 -23.78 12.36 -4.33
C THR A 53 -22.31 12.63 -4.55
N GLY A 54 -21.65 11.77 -5.32
CA GLY A 54 -20.25 11.96 -5.71
C GLY A 54 -19.42 10.71 -5.46
N SER A 55 -18.21 10.72 -5.98
CA SER A 55 -17.22 9.68 -5.73
C SER A 55 -15.83 10.25 -5.88
N GLU A 56 -14.92 9.77 -5.06
CA GLU A 56 -13.49 10.03 -5.16
C GLU A 56 -12.81 8.89 -5.92
N VAL A 57 -11.71 9.20 -6.62
CA VAL A 57 -10.97 8.22 -7.44
C VAL A 57 -9.72 7.77 -6.71
N PHE A 58 -9.65 6.46 -6.49
CA PHE A 58 -8.50 5.77 -5.93
C PHE A 58 -7.87 4.85 -6.97
N THR A 59 -6.56 4.68 -6.89
CA THR A 59 -5.79 3.83 -7.79
C THR A 59 -4.95 2.83 -7.02
N PHE A 60 -4.79 1.63 -7.58
CA PHE A 60 -3.92 0.60 -7.04
C PHE A 60 -3.47 -0.34 -8.16
N LEU A 61 -2.35 -1.01 -7.97
CA LEU A 61 -1.82 -1.96 -8.94
C LEU A 61 -2.27 -3.37 -8.57
N VAL A 62 -2.83 -4.12 -9.52
CA VAL A 62 -2.99 -5.58 -9.39
C VAL A 62 -1.88 -6.24 -10.18
N ALA A 63 -1.03 -7.02 -9.51
CA ALA A 63 0.11 -7.66 -10.15
C ALA A 63 0.29 -9.11 -9.73
N THR A 64 0.74 -9.93 -10.68
CA THR A 64 1.22 -11.29 -10.42
C THR A 64 2.75 -11.32 -10.32
N PRO A 65 3.33 -12.28 -9.58
CA PRO A 65 4.77 -12.48 -9.50
C PRO A 65 5.47 -12.52 -10.87
N GLU A 66 4.94 -13.29 -11.82
CA GLU A 66 5.55 -13.46 -13.15
C GLU A 66 5.51 -12.15 -13.94
N ALA A 67 4.45 -11.36 -13.80
CA ALA A 67 4.32 -10.09 -14.49
C ALA A 67 5.33 -9.05 -14.00
N LEU A 68 5.61 -9.04 -12.69
CA LEU A 68 6.64 -8.21 -12.09
C LEU A 68 8.04 -8.63 -12.57
N ARG A 69 8.33 -9.94 -12.61
CA ARG A 69 9.61 -10.46 -13.13
C ARG A 69 9.84 -10.04 -14.59
N ALA A 70 8.82 -10.22 -15.44
CA ALA A 70 8.93 -9.92 -16.87
C ALA A 70 9.15 -8.42 -17.15
N ARG A 71 8.79 -7.55 -16.20
CA ARG A 71 8.90 -6.09 -16.29
C ARG A 71 10.09 -5.53 -15.50
N ASP A 72 10.99 -6.36 -14.99
CA ASP A 72 12.25 -5.90 -14.42
C ASP A 72 13.11 -5.25 -15.51
N THR A 73 13.09 -3.92 -15.56
CA THR A 73 13.88 -3.12 -16.50
C THR A 73 15.13 -2.54 -15.85
N HIS A 74 15.85 -3.32 -15.02
CA HIS A 74 17.16 -2.98 -14.42
C HIS A 74 17.13 -2.42 -12.98
N GLY A 75 16.13 -2.76 -12.17
CA GLY A 75 15.98 -2.24 -10.81
C GLY A 75 15.87 -3.33 -9.75
N THR A 76 16.44 -3.10 -8.56
CA THR A 76 16.30 -4.05 -7.44
C THR A 76 14.88 -4.10 -6.88
N VAL A 77 14.09 -3.03 -7.03
CA VAL A 77 12.72 -2.93 -6.49
C VAL A 77 11.72 -3.03 -7.64
N LEU A 78 10.81 -4.00 -7.56
CA LEU A 78 9.80 -4.29 -8.59
C LEU A 78 8.45 -3.64 -8.29
N ALA A 79 8.07 -3.54 -7.01
CA ALA A 79 6.80 -3.00 -6.55
C ALA A 79 6.92 -2.53 -5.10
N SER A 80 6.27 -1.41 -4.75
CA SER A 80 6.43 -0.84 -3.41
C SER A 80 5.30 0.08 -2.90
N ASP A 81 4.21 0.28 -3.65
CA ASP A 81 3.11 1.18 -3.23
C ASP A 81 1.76 0.70 -3.79
N CYS A 82 0.76 0.60 -2.91
CA CYS A 82 -0.63 0.23 -3.23
C CYS A 82 -0.74 -0.92 -4.24
N VAL A 83 0.04 -2.00 -4.04
CA VAL A 83 0.04 -3.17 -4.93
C VAL A 83 -0.72 -4.31 -4.26
N LEU A 84 -1.81 -4.74 -4.88
CA LEU A 84 -2.46 -6.01 -4.60
C LEU A 84 -1.76 -7.11 -5.40
N LEU A 85 -1.02 -7.95 -4.68
CA LEU A 85 -0.33 -9.09 -5.26
C LEU A 85 -1.25 -10.31 -5.24
N VAL A 86 -1.46 -10.91 -6.40
CA VAL A 86 -2.29 -12.12 -6.58
C VAL A 86 -1.46 -13.22 -7.22
N SER A 87 -1.65 -14.47 -6.80
CA SER A 87 -0.95 -15.62 -7.40
C SER A 87 -1.38 -15.84 -8.85
N ASP A 88 -2.68 -15.84 -9.09
CA ASP A 88 -3.32 -15.84 -10.39
C ASP A 88 -4.42 -14.78 -10.39
N TYR A 89 -4.53 -14.03 -11.48
CA TYR A 89 -5.58 -13.03 -11.60
C TYR A 89 -6.96 -13.69 -11.57
N ASP A 90 -7.79 -13.23 -10.64
CA ASP A 90 -9.22 -13.51 -10.57
C ASP A 90 -9.94 -12.24 -10.13
N TRP A 91 -10.83 -11.72 -10.97
CA TRP A 91 -11.59 -10.52 -10.63
C TRP A 91 -12.41 -10.69 -9.35
N THR A 92 -12.90 -11.91 -9.07
CA THR A 92 -13.70 -12.18 -7.87
C THR A 92 -12.87 -11.93 -6.61
N ILE A 93 -11.60 -12.32 -6.62
CA ILE A 93 -10.67 -12.12 -5.49
C ILE A 93 -10.34 -10.64 -5.34
N VAL A 94 -9.99 -9.96 -6.44
CA VAL A 94 -9.67 -8.52 -6.43
C VAL A 94 -10.86 -7.70 -5.91
N HIS A 95 -12.06 -8.00 -6.40
CA HIS A 95 -13.28 -7.31 -6.01
C HIS A 95 -13.67 -7.61 -4.56
N ALA A 96 -13.52 -8.87 -4.10
CA ALA A 96 -13.77 -9.23 -2.70
C ALA A 96 -12.81 -8.49 -1.75
N TRP A 97 -11.52 -8.46 -2.08
CA TRP A 97 -10.52 -7.69 -1.34
C TRP A 97 -10.92 -6.22 -1.25
N LEU A 98 -11.21 -5.57 -2.40
CA LEU A 98 -11.58 -4.17 -2.45
C LEU A 98 -12.81 -3.87 -1.57
N ARG A 99 -13.82 -4.75 -1.61
CA ARG A 99 -15.00 -4.61 -0.75
C ARG A 99 -14.70 -4.77 0.73
N SER A 100 -13.80 -5.69 1.11
CA SER A 100 -13.36 -5.83 2.50
C SER A 100 -12.64 -4.57 2.97
N THR A 101 -11.69 -4.07 2.17
CA THR A 101 -10.95 -2.85 2.46
C THR A 101 -11.89 -1.66 2.67
N LEU A 102 -12.89 -1.46 1.80
CA LEU A 102 -13.88 -0.40 1.97
C LEU A 102 -14.72 -0.55 3.25
N ALA A 103 -15.05 -1.78 3.63
CA ALA A 103 -15.83 -2.05 4.84
C ALA A 103 -15.03 -1.82 6.13
N GLU A 104 -13.72 -2.02 6.09
CA GLU A 104 -12.80 -1.80 7.21
C GLU A 104 -12.45 -0.32 7.40
N CYS A 105 -12.52 0.48 6.32
CA CYS A 105 -12.19 1.91 6.32
C CYS A 105 -13.36 2.77 6.81
N ILE A 106 -13.59 2.76 8.13
CA ILE A 106 -14.65 3.56 8.76
C ILE A 106 -14.04 4.76 9.51
N GLY A 107 -14.38 5.96 9.04
CA GLY A 107 -14.03 7.23 9.70
C GLY A 107 -15.19 7.80 10.52
N LEU A 108 -14.94 8.98 11.13
CA LEU A 108 -15.99 9.76 11.80
C LEU A 108 -16.95 10.41 10.78
N ASP A 109 -16.43 10.72 9.58
CA ASP A 109 -17.12 11.31 8.44
C ASP A 109 -16.56 10.74 7.12
N GLY A 110 -17.12 11.16 5.98
CA GLY A 110 -16.71 10.70 4.66
C GLY A 110 -15.22 10.92 4.40
N ASP A 111 -14.73 12.12 4.68
CA ASP A 111 -13.32 12.48 4.54
C ASP A 111 -12.40 11.62 5.43
N GLY A 112 -12.80 11.36 6.68
CA GLY A 112 -12.07 10.47 7.59
C GLY A 112 -12.05 9.02 7.10
N SER A 113 -13.09 8.57 6.40
CA SER A 113 -13.18 7.24 5.80
C SER A 113 -12.30 7.13 4.55
N PHE A 114 -12.30 8.16 3.71
CA PHE A 114 -11.36 8.28 2.59
C PHE A 114 -9.92 8.34 3.08
N ASP A 115 -9.64 9.08 4.16
CA ASP A 115 -8.32 9.12 4.79
C ASP A 115 -7.85 7.76 5.30
N ALA A 116 -8.75 6.94 5.84
CA ALA A 116 -8.44 5.56 6.20
C ALA A 116 -8.13 4.71 4.96
N LEU A 117 -8.90 4.88 3.88
CA LEU A 117 -8.72 4.16 2.61
C LEU A 117 -7.37 4.45 1.93
N ARG A 118 -6.81 5.64 2.13
CA ARG A 118 -5.48 6.03 1.62
C ARG A 118 -4.32 5.16 2.07
N ARG A 119 -4.51 4.34 3.12
CA ARG A 119 -3.51 3.35 3.56
C ARG A 119 -3.38 2.17 2.59
N HIS A 120 -4.42 1.93 1.79
CA HIS A 120 -4.52 0.78 0.92
C HIS A 120 -4.46 1.17 -0.56
N LEU A 121 -4.98 2.36 -0.90
CA LEU A 121 -5.11 2.84 -2.27
C LEU A 121 -4.55 4.26 -2.41
N ARG A 122 -4.05 4.62 -3.60
CA ARG A 122 -3.57 5.96 -3.93
C ARG A 122 -4.72 6.86 -4.36
N TRP A 123 -4.94 7.98 -3.68
CA TRP A 123 -6.00 8.95 -4.01
C TRP A 123 -5.52 9.95 -5.08
N GLU A 124 -6.27 10.13 -6.17
CA GLU A 124 -5.90 11.02 -7.30
C GLU A 124 -5.76 12.50 -6.90
N ARG A 125 -6.43 12.95 -5.82
CA ARG A 125 -6.37 14.34 -5.33
C ARG A 125 -5.00 14.74 -4.78
N GLU A 126 -4.08 13.79 -4.59
CA GLU A 126 -2.71 14.05 -4.17
C GLU A 126 -1.89 14.72 -5.28
N GLY A 127 -1.78 16.05 -5.18
CA GLY A 127 -1.03 16.88 -6.12
C GLY A 127 -1.58 18.30 -6.23
N GLN A 128 -2.79 18.55 -5.72
CA GLN A 128 -3.49 19.84 -5.87
C GLN A 128 -3.61 20.68 -4.58
N SER A 129 -2.98 20.27 -3.47
CA SER A 129 -2.95 21.10 -2.27
C SER A 129 -2.01 22.29 -2.49
N GLY A 130 -2.64 23.46 -2.73
CA GLY A 130 -1.98 24.73 -2.94
C GLY A 130 -0.93 25.05 -1.88
N SER A 131 0.14 25.68 -2.36
CA SER A 131 1.26 26.23 -1.62
C SER A 131 0.82 27.16 -0.48
N GLN A 132 0.70 26.62 0.73
CA GLN A 132 1.12 27.35 1.93
C GLN A 132 2.37 26.63 2.44
N ARG A 133 3.52 27.29 2.33
CA ARG A 133 4.81 26.83 2.87
C ARG A 133 4.75 26.92 4.39
N GLU A 134 4.04 25.99 5.03
CA GLU A 134 4.40 25.57 6.38
C GLU A 134 5.74 24.82 6.28
N GLU A 135 6.64 25.01 7.26
CA GLU A 135 7.91 24.30 7.31
C GLU A 135 7.63 22.80 7.50
N ALA A 136 8.09 21.97 6.57
CA ALA A 136 7.81 20.55 6.60
C ALA A 136 8.56 19.87 7.77
N THR A 137 7.88 18.95 8.45
CA THR A 137 8.54 17.98 9.34
C THR A 137 9.56 17.21 8.53
N ARG A 138 10.83 17.41 8.87
CA ARG A 138 11.96 16.70 8.27
C ARG A 138 12.08 15.33 8.91
N LEU A 139 11.80 14.30 8.12
CA LEU A 139 11.83 12.92 8.58
C LEU A 139 13.24 12.35 8.49
N VAL A 140 13.63 11.59 9.50
CA VAL A 140 14.89 10.85 9.55
C VAL A 140 14.58 9.39 9.87
N CYS A 141 15.16 8.50 9.07
CA CYS A 141 15.22 7.08 9.39
C CYS A 141 16.35 6.87 10.41
N HIS A 142 15.99 6.56 11.65
CA HIS A 142 16.94 6.41 12.75
C HIS A 142 17.56 5.01 12.80
N ALA A 143 16.78 3.98 12.48
CA ALA A 143 17.23 2.59 12.47
C ALA A 143 16.47 1.77 11.43
N ILE A 144 17.17 0.79 10.87
CA ILE A 144 16.59 -0.26 10.03
C ILE A 144 17.19 -1.58 10.53
N ASP A 145 16.37 -2.36 11.22
CA ASP A 145 16.72 -3.70 11.67
C ASP A 145 16.09 -4.70 10.71
N ALA A 146 16.81 -5.75 10.31
CA ALA A 146 16.26 -6.81 9.49
C ALA A 146 16.33 -8.15 10.22
N THR A 147 15.32 -8.98 10.00
CA THR A 147 15.29 -10.37 10.45
C THR A 147 15.09 -11.27 9.23
N PRO A 148 16.05 -12.17 8.91
CA PRO A 148 17.40 -12.25 9.50
C PRO A 148 18.28 -11.00 9.26
N HIS A 149 19.32 -10.82 10.08
CA HIS A 149 20.20 -9.64 10.00
C HIS A 149 20.87 -9.53 8.62
N PRO A 150 20.97 -8.33 8.01
CA PRO A 150 21.34 -8.20 6.59
C PRO A 150 22.73 -8.74 6.24
N ARG A 151 23.68 -8.66 7.19
CA ARG A 151 25.04 -9.19 7.02
C ARG A 151 25.14 -10.71 7.16
N ALA A 152 24.17 -11.33 7.83
CA ALA A 152 24.09 -12.76 8.01
C ALA A 152 23.17 -13.41 6.96
N PHE A 153 22.35 -12.61 6.30
CA PHE A 153 21.48 -13.06 5.22
C PHE A 153 22.26 -13.06 3.89
N ALA A 154 22.53 -14.26 3.40
CA ALA A 154 23.13 -14.52 2.10
C ALA A 154 22.28 -15.61 1.43
N PRO A 155 21.15 -15.25 0.79
CA PRO A 155 20.30 -16.23 0.14
C PRO A 155 21.09 -16.91 -0.98
N ASP A 156 20.99 -18.24 -1.08
CA ASP A 156 21.72 -19.01 -2.10
C ASP A 156 21.10 -18.79 -3.48
N THR A 157 19.79 -18.52 -3.50
CA THR A 157 19.02 -18.21 -4.70
C THR A 157 18.14 -16.99 -4.47
N TYR A 158 17.78 -16.28 -5.53
CA TYR A 158 16.88 -15.12 -5.41
C TYR A 158 15.47 -15.54 -4.92
N GLU A 159 15.08 -16.80 -5.10
CA GLU A 159 13.78 -17.32 -4.65
C GLU A 159 13.65 -17.33 -3.13
N GLU A 160 14.77 -17.35 -2.39
CA GLU A 160 14.84 -17.42 -0.94
C GLU A 160 14.81 -16.05 -0.26
N ILE A 161 14.72 -14.94 -1.02
CA ILE A 161 14.66 -13.61 -0.44
C ILE A 161 13.34 -13.47 0.32
N ASP A 162 13.41 -13.57 1.64
CA ASP A 162 12.30 -13.30 2.53
C ASP A 162 12.80 -12.69 3.84
N LEU A 163 12.56 -11.40 4.02
CA LEU A 163 13.07 -10.59 5.12
C LEU A 163 11.93 -9.76 5.71
N GLU A 164 11.98 -9.58 7.02
CA GLU A 164 11.16 -8.58 7.70
C GLU A 164 12.08 -7.46 8.19
N LEU A 165 11.80 -6.23 7.76
CA LEU A 165 12.47 -5.05 8.28
C LEU A 165 11.60 -4.37 9.33
N ARG A 166 12.24 -3.90 10.38
CA ARG A 166 11.71 -2.92 11.32
C ARG A 166 12.40 -1.60 11.07
N VAL A 167 11.62 -0.57 10.75
CA VAL A 167 12.10 0.76 10.40
C VAL A 167 11.64 1.72 11.50
N VAL A 168 12.60 2.39 12.14
CA VAL A 168 12.32 3.43 13.14
C VAL A 168 12.49 4.79 12.50
N VAL A 169 11.39 5.53 12.37
CA VAL A 169 11.36 6.86 11.76
C VAL A 169 10.97 7.89 12.80
N GLY A 170 11.52 9.10 12.71
CA GLY A 170 11.23 10.20 13.60
C GLY A 170 11.39 11.54 12.90
N ASP A 171 10.87 12.60 13.51
CA ASP A 171 11.28 13.96 13.20
C ASP A 171 12.66 14.21 13.82
N GLU A 172 13.56 14.87 13.08
CA GLU A 172 14.93 15.17 13.52
C GLU A 172 14.98 15.95 14.85
N ASN A 173 13.95 16.77 15.12
CA ASN A 173 13.89 17.71 16.23
C ASN A 173 12.90 17.31 17.33
N LEU A 174 12.03 16.33 17.10
CA LEU A 174 11.07 15.86 18.09
C LEU A 174 11.52 14.53 18.70
N PRO A 175 11.08 14.20 19.94
CA PRO A 175 11.38 12.91 20.55
C PRO A 175 10.48 11.78 20.02
N GLU A 176 9.39 12.09 19.32
CA GLU A 176 8.44 11.10 18.83
C GLU A 176 9.07 10.21 17.76
N ARG A 177 8.85 8.90 17.88
CA ARG A 177 9.33 7.88 16.95
C ARG A 177 8.18 6.98 16.57
N LEU A 178 8.20 6.53 15.33
CA LEU A 178 7.28 5.56 14.77
C LEU A 178 8.07 4.31 14.38
N GLU A 179 7.64 3.16 14.89
CA GLU A 179 8.18 1.85 14.50
C GLU A 179 7.25 1.23 13.46
N LEU A 180 7.84 0.85 12.33
CA LEU A 180 7.13 0.41 11.14
C LEU A 180 7.70 -0.93 10.66
N SER A 181 6.91 -1.75 9.99
CA SER A 181 7.33 -3.01 9.40
C SER A 181 7.36 -2.95 7.86
N LEU A 182 8.33 -3.64 7.24
CA LEU A 182 8.39 -3.85 5.79
C LEU A 182 8.75 -5.30 5.50
N ALA A 183 7.89 -6.00 4.78
CA ALA A 183 8.26 -7.30 4.21
C ALA A 183 9.07 -7.07 2.93
N VAL A 184 10.28 -7.60 2.84
CA VAL A 184 11.08 -7.60 1.61
C VAL A 184 11.16 -9.03 1.10
N CYS A 185 10.61 -9.28 -0.09
CA CYS A 185 10.53 -10.64 -0.62
C CYS A 185 10.80 -10.69 -2.12
N SER A 186 11.28 -11.83 -2.59
CA SER A 186 11.24 -12.16 -4.01
C SER A 186 9.82 -12.51 -4.45
N PRO A 187 9.53 -12.48 -5.76
CA PRO A 187 8.24 -12.93 -6.29
C PRO A 187 7.89 -14.38 -5.88
N GLU A 188 8.87 -15.27 -5.74
CA GLU A 188 8.71 -16.68 -5.36
C GLU A 188 8.44 -16.85 -3.86
N ALA A 189 9.20 -16.16 -3.00
CA ALA A 189 8.94 -16.12 -1.57
C ALA A 189 7.54 -15.54 -1.29
N LEU A 190 7.19 -14.47 -2.01
CA LEU A 190 5.87 -13.87 -1.96
C LEU A 190 4.78 -14.87 -2.36
N ARG A 191 4.95 -15.61 -3.47
CA ARG A 191 3.98 -16.63 -3.89
C ARG A 191 3.75 -17.66 -2.79
N THR A 192 4.83 -18.08 -2.14
CA THR A 192 4.77 -19.03 -1.02
C THR A 192 4.00 -18.46 0.18
N ARG A 193 4.19 -17.18 0.50
CA ARG A 193 3.42 -16.48 1.55
C ARG A 193 1.93 -16.38 1.20
N LEU A 194 1.60 -16.04 -0.05
CA LEU A 194 0.22 -15.92 -0.53
C LEU A 194 -0.52 -17.27 -0.56
N HIS A 195 0.18 -18.42 -0.63
CA HIS A 195 -0.49 -19.71 -0.51
C HIS A 195 -1.04 -19.99 0.91
N GLY A 196 -0.59 -19.25 1.92
CA GLY A 196 -1.09 -19.35 3.30
C GLY A 196 -2.06 -18.25 3.72
N GLN A 197 -2.20 -17.18 2.92
CA GLN A 197 -3.03 -16.01 3.21
C GLN A 197 -3.56 -15.40 1.91
N ASP A 198 -4.82 -14.97 1.90
CA ASP A 198 -5.44 -14.38 0.69
C ASP A 198 -4.81 -13.03 0.28
N PHE A 199 -4.10 -12.36 1.20
CA PHE A 199 -3.40 -11.09 0.98
C PHE A 199 -2.37 -10.83 2.07
N LEU A 200 -1.33 -10.04 1.77
CA LEU A 200 -0.42 -9.48 2.77
C LEU A 200 -0.91 -8.08 3.16
N HIS A 201 -1.19 -7.86 4.44
CA HIS A 201 -1.44 -6.53 4.98
C HIS A 201 -0.11 -5.87 5.37
N GLY A 202 0.10 -4.63 4.92
CA GLY A 202 1.27 -3.82 5.26
C GLY A 202 2.22 -3.60 4.08
N GLY A 203 3.29 -2.87 4.35
CA GLY A 203 4.32 -2.54 3.36
C GLY A 203 5.03 -3.79 2.85
N VAL A 204 4.88 -4.06 1.56
CA VAL A 204 5.62 -5.11 0.85
C VAL A 204 6.52 -4.47 -0.17
N LEU A 205 7.80 -4.83 -0.12
CA LEU A 205 8.81 -4.47 -1.11
C LEU A 205 9.20 -5.74 -1.87
N VAL A 206 8.76 -5.83 -3.12
CA VAL A 206 9.15 -6.96 -3.98
C VAL A 206 10.48 -6.65 -4.64
N VAL A 207 11.46 -7.54 -4.54
CA VAL A 207 12.81 -7.36 -5.10
C VAL A 207 13.22 -8.49 -6.03
N SER A 208 13.96 -8.18 -7.10
CA SER A 208 14.49 -9.18 -8.04
C SER A 208 15.85 -9.77 -7.63
N ASP A 209 16.60 -9.06 -6.78
CA ASP A 209 17.93 -9.45 -6.32
C ASP A 209 18.16 -8.95 -4.89
N TYR A 210 18.92 -9.67 -4.07
CA TYR A 210 19.24 -9.24 -2.73
C TYR A 210 20.42 -8.27 -2.74
N ARG A 211 20.11 -6.98 -2.65
CA ARG A 211 21.12 -5.92 -2.47
C ARG A 211 20.75 -5.04 -1.30
N TRP A 212 21.28 -5.35 -0.12
CA TRP A 212 21.01 -4.59 1.10
C TRP A 212 21.12 -3.07 0.92
N ARG A 213 22.19 -2.58 0.27
CA ARG A 213 22.38 -1.13 0.03
C ARG A 213 21.32 -0.51 -0.88
N ALA A 214 20.68 -1.29 -1.75
CA ALA A 214 19.60 -0.80 -2.59
C ALA A 214 18.28 -0.75 -1.79
N ILE A 215 18.02 -1.77 -0.98
CA ILE A 215 16.86 -1.84 -0.07
C ILE A 215 16.93 -0.70 0.96
N GLU A 216 18.07 -0.54 1.65
CA GLU A 216 18.34 0.52 2.63
C GLU A 216 18.14 1.91 2.01
N ARG A 217 18.71 2.14 0.82
CA ARG A 217 18.51 3.40 0.10
C ARG A 217 17.06 3.64 -0.25
N TRP A 218 16.35 2.63 -0.72
CA TRP A 218 14.91 2.75 -1.01
C TRP A 218 14.12 3.15 0.24
N VAL A 219 14.43 2.56 1.40
CA VAL A 219 13.80 2.94 2.68
C VAL A 219 14.06 4.41 3.00
N HIS A 220 15.32 4.85 2.94
CA HIS A 220 15.69 6.26 3.20
C HIS A 220 15.00 7.22 2.24
N ASP A 221 15.03 6.94 0.93
CA ASP A 221 14.39 7.77 -0.08
C ASP A 221 12.87 7.83 0.12
N THR A 222 12.26 6.73 0.54
CA THR A 222 10.82 6.65 0.83
C THR A 222 10.45 7.47 2.07
N VAL A 223 11.24 7.36 3.14
CA VAL A 223 11.06 8.19 4.34
C VAL A 223 11.17 9.68 4.01
N ALA A 224 12.17 10.07 3.21
CA ALA A 224 12.34 11.46 2.79
C ALA A 224 11.17 11.98 1.92
N ARG A 225 10.57 11.13 1.08
CA ARG A 225 9.38 11.51 0.29
C ARG A 225 8.10 11.65 1.13
N CYS A 226 8.09 11.16 2.37
CA CYS A 226 6.93 11.22 3.25
C CYS A 226 6.85 12.50 4.10
N GLU A 227 7.79 13.44 3.94
CA GLU A 227 7.78 14.74 4.63
C GLU A 227 6.43 15.47 4.41
N ALA A 228 5.93 16.09 5.48
CA ALA A 228 4.66 16.81 5.46
C ALA A 228 4.71 17.95 6.49
N PRO A 229 3.83 18.97 6.41
CA PRO A 229 3.81 20.09 7.36
C PRO A 229 3.67 19.72 8.84
N ARG A 230 3.18 18.52 9.15
CA ARG A 230 2.95 18.04 10.52
C ARG A 230 3.33 16.58 10.65
N TRP A 231 3.92 16.20 11.79
CA TRP A 231 4.28 14.81 12.11
C TRP A 231 3.15 13.81 11.85
N ARG A 232 1.92 14.10 12.27
CA ARG A 232 0.77 13.21 12.04
C ARG A 232 0.47 12.96 10.57
N ALA A 233 0.67 13.97 9.71
CA ALA A 233 0.52 13.80 8.27
C ALA A 233 1.67 12.97 7.68
N ALA A 234 2.90 13.21 8.16
CA ALA A 234 4.08 12.47 7.75
C ALA A 234 4.00 10.97 8.15
N ALA A 235 3.56 10.69 9.38
CA ALA A 235 3.29 9.34 9.87
C ALA A 235 2.27 8.60 9.00
N ARG A 236 1.16 9.26 8.62
CA ARG A 236 0.17 8.67 7.69
C ARG A 236 0.72 8.42 6.30
N ASN A 237 1.65 9.23 5.81
CA ASN A 237 2.31 8.97 4.54
C ASN A 237 3.21 7.73 4.63
N LEU A 238 3.94 7.57 5.74
CA LEU A 238 4.77 6.39 5.99
C LEU A 238 3.96 5.10 6.07
N GLU A 239 2.81 5.11 6.76
CA GLU A 239 1.90 3.95 6.90
C GLU A 239 1.39 3.37 5.57
N ARG A 240 1.60 4.05 4.43
CA ARG A 240 1.26 3.53 3.10
C ARG A 240 2.31 2.59 2.53
N TYR A 241 3.57 2.89 2.83
CA TYR A 241 4.72 2.14 2.34
C TYR A 241 5.14 1.07 3.34
N PHE A 242 4.78 1.24 4.61
CA PHE A 242 5.17 0.38 5.71
C PHE A 242 3.94 -0.10 6.48
N GLY A 243 3.96 -1.35 6.95
CA GLY A 243 2.97 -1.87 7.87
C GLY A 243 3.15 -1.28 9.28
N ASN A 244 2.09 -1.30 10.08
CA ASN A 244 2.19 -0.98 11.50
C ASN A 244 2.71 -2.20 12.28
N VAL A 245 3.66 -2.02 13.19
CA VAL A 245 4.16 -3.12 14.03
C VAL A 245 3.08 -3.59 15.01
N SER A 246 2.16 -2.71 15.40
CA SER A 246 1.06 -3.03 16.34
C SER A 246 0.01 -4.01 15.80
N SER A 247 0.04 -4.36 14.50
CA SER A 247 -0.86 -5.36 13.90
C SER A 247 -0.25 -6.76 13.80
N LEU A 248 0.98 -6.97 14.31
CA LEU A 248 1.70 -8.26 14.23
C LEU A 248 1.72 -9.05 15.57
N THR A 249 0.93 -8.63 16.56
CA THR A 249 0.73 -9.34 17.85
C THR A 249 -0.67 -9.90 18.00
#